data_AF-A0A935SVE9-F1
#
_entry.id   AF-A0A935SVE9-F1
#
_cell.length_a   1.000
_cell.length_b   1.000
_cell.length_c   1.000
_cell.angle_alpha   90.00
_cell.angle_beta   90.00
_cell.angle_gamma   90.00
#
_symmetry.space_group_name_H-M   'P 1'
#
loop_
_entity.id
_entity.type
_entity.pdbx_description
1 polymer ?
#
loop_
_entity_poly.entity_id
_entity_poly.type
_entity_poly.pdbx_seq_one_letter_code
_entity_poly.pdbx_strand_id
1 'polypeptide(L)'
;MKKLIIVLSLMLVVSAAAIAQEKRLSSAPKSFRSFYTNFKRAVERSDKTAVAGMTRFPFSYGYDAGDEGKYTRSQFVTNFKLIFGNPREFFAESNPRFGREDRTYYVYTEDAAHLGFVKSGRTYKFVSYIVEP
;
A
#
# COMPACT_ATOMS: atom_id res chain seq x y z
N MET A 1 -39.90 44.20 24.04
CA MET A 1 -40.68 43.36 23.10
C MET A 1 -39.65 42.59 22.29
N LYS A 2 -39.49 41.28 22.51
CA LYS A 2 -40.10 40.21 21.70
C LYS A 2 -39.82 40.44 20.20
N LYS A 3 -39.28 39.56 19.38
CA LYS A 3 -38.82 38.16 19.36
C LYS A 3 -38.33 37.99 17.89
N LEU A 4 -37.55 36.94 17.60
CA LEU A 4 -37.40 36.31 16.28
C LEU A 4 -36.66 37.12 15.19
N ILE A 5 -35.39 36.78 14.93
CA ILE A 5 -35.02 36.02 13.72
C ILE A 5 -33.94 35.01 14.12
N ILE A 6 -34.32 33.74 14.08
CA ILE A 6 -33.46 32.57 14.16
C ILE A 6 -33.17 32.17 12.71
N VAL A 7 -32.02 31.51 12.49
CA VAL A 7 -31.71 30.54 11.42
C VAL A 7 -30.97 31.10 10.18
N LEU A 8 -30.01 30.26 9.70
CA LEU A 8 -29.19 30.31 8.46
C LEU A 8 -27.95 31.23 8.54
N SER A 9 -26.69 30.77 8.51
CA SER A 9 -26.16 29.62 7.78
C SER A 9 -24.92 29.05 8.47
N LEU A 10 -25.13 27.84 8.98
CA LEU A 10 -24.16 26.80 9.24
C LEU A 10 -23.35 26.47 7.97
N MET A 11 -22.12 26.01 8.16
CA MET A 11 -21.28 25.25 7.20
C MET A 11 -20.69 26.00 6.01
N LEU A 12 -19.40 26.33 6.13
CA LEU A 12 -18.40 26.16 5.05
C LEU A 12 -17.01 26.02 5.68
N VAL A 13 -16.87 25.09 6.64
CA VAL A 13 -15.57 24.44 6.85
C VAL A 13 -15.45 23.45 5.71
N VAL A 14 -14.94 23.90 4.57
CA VAL A 14 -14.47 22.99 3.53
C VAL A 14 -13.24 22.33 4.12
N SER A 15 -13.47 21.21 4.81
CA SER A 15 -12.44 20.25 5.10
C SER A 15 -11.88 19.83 3.75
N ALA A 16 -10.79 20.45 3.33
CA ALA A 16 -9.92 19.92 2.30
C ALA A 16 -9.30 18.65 2.88
N ALA A 17 -10.09 17.58 2.95
CA ALA A 17 -9.56 16.25 2.90
C ALA A 17 -8.77 16.22 1.59
N ALA A 18 -7.45 16.36 1.70
CA ALA A 18 -6.55 16.14 0.60
C ALA A 18 -6.73 14.67 0.23
N ILE A 19 -7.69 14.40 -0.67
CA ILE A 19 -7.83 13.12 -1.34
C ILE A 19 -6.46 12.88 -1.94
N ALA A 20 -5.72 11.92 -1.38
CA ALA A 20 -4.41 11.53 -1.90
C ALA A 20 -4.65 11.15 -3.36
N GLN A 21 -4.31 12.06 -4.27
CA GLN A 21 -4.67 11.91 -5.67
C GLN A 21 -3.87 10.75 -6.21
N GLU A 22 -4.52 9.60 -6.37
CA GLU A 22 -3.90 8.38 -6.87
C GLU A 22 -3.41 8.65 -8.29
N LYS A 23 -2.10 8.49 -8.51
CA LYS A 23 -1.45 8.72 -9.79
C LYS A 23 -1.09 7.38 -10.41
N ARG A 24 -0.79 7.36 -11.71
CA ARG A 24 -0.22 6.15 -12.34
C ARG A 24 1.14 5.82 -11.71
N LEU A 25 1.49 4.54 -11.57
CA LEU A 25 2.82 4.12 -11.08
C LEU A 25 3.99 4.70 -11.90
N SER A 26 3.75 5.01 -13.18
CA SER A 26 4.73 5.71 -14.03
C SER A 26 5.13 7.10 -13.50
N SER A 27 4.31 7.72 -12.64
CA SER A 27 4.61 9.01 -12.00
C SER A 27 5.46 8.90 -10.73
N ALA A 28 5.64 7.69 -10.17
CA ALA A 28 6.44 7.48 -8.97
C ALA A 28 7.92 7.78 -9.22
N PRO A 29 8.74 8.10 -8.19
CA PRO A 29 10.17 8.37 -8.37
C PRO A 29 10.90 7.23 -9.10
N LYS A 30 11.82 7.56 -10.01
CA LYS A 30 12.56 6.56 -10.82
C LYS A 30 13.21 5.46 -9.96
N SER A 31 13.83 5.84 -8.85
CA SER A 31 14.43 4.90 -7.89
C SER A 31 13.42 3.94 -7.28
N PHE A 32 12.21 4.42 -6.96
CA PHE A 32 11.14 3.59 -6.44
C PHE A 32 10.66 2.62 -7.52
N ARG A 33 10.43 3.09 -8.75
CA ARG A 33 10.01 2.24 -9.86
C ARG A 33 11.03 1.12 -10.12
N SER A 34 12.32 1.42 -10.13
CA SER A 34 13.38 0.41 -10.28
C SER A 34 13.38 -0.62 -9.15
N PHE A 35 13.21 -0.18 -7.89
CA PHE A 35 13.05 -1.09 -6.76
C PHE A 35 11.80 -1.97 -6.93
N TYR A 36 10.65 -1.37 -7.25
CA TYR A 36 9.38 -2.07 -7.40
C TYR A 36 9.42 -3.10 -8.54
N THR A 37 10.07 -2.78 -9.67
CA THR A 37 10.30 -3.76 -10.75
C THR A 37 11.08 -4.98 -10.27
N ASN A 38 12.11 -4.79 -9.44
CA ASN A 38 12.89 -5.91 -8.89
C ASN A 38 12.09 -6.71 -7.86
N PHE A 39 11.33 -6.03 -7.01
CA PHE A 39 10.39 -6.65 -6.08
C PHE A 39 9.38 -7.53 -6.81
N LYS A 40 8.69 -6.96 -7.81
CA LYS A 40 7.73 -7.65 -8.68
C LYS A 40 8.32 -8.92 -9.28
N ARG A 41 9.49 -8.80 -9.92
CA ARG A 41 10.19 -9.95 -10.53
C ARG A 41 10.54 -11.05 -9.53
N ALA A 42 10.93 -10.69 -8.30
CA ALA A 42 11.23 -11.68 -7.28
C ALA A 42 9.97 -12.41 -6.81
N VAL A 43 8.86 -11.69 -6.65
CA VAL A 43 7.56 -12.28 -6.32
C VAL A 43 7.06 -13.19 -7.45
N GLU A 44 7.09 -12.73 -8.71
CA GLU A 44 6.71 -13.52 -9.90
C GLU A 44 7.51 -14.84 -10.03
N ARG A 45 8.75 -14.86 -9.54
CA ARG A 45 9.62 -16.04 -9.50
C ARG A 45 9.46 -16.89 -8.24
N SER A 46 8.58 -16.52 -7.32
CA SER A 46 8.44 -17.13 -6.00
C SER A 46 9.75 -17.17 -5.19
N ASP A 47 10.64 -16.20 -5.40
CA ASP A 47 11.93 -16.11 -4.68
C ASP A 47 11.71 -15.50 -3.29
N LYS A 48 11.27 -16.35 -2.36
CA LYS A 48 10.95 -15.96 -0.98
C LYS A 48 12.12 -15.30 -0.27
N THR A 49 13.35 -15.75 -0.56
CA THR A 49 14.57 -15.23 0.07
C THR A 49 14.85 -13.80 -0.39
N ALA A 50 14.78 -13.54 -1.69
CA ALA A 50 14.95 -12.20 -2.23
C ALA A 50 13.86 -11.25 -1.74
N VAL A 51 12.59 -11.68 -1.78
CA VAL A 51 11.47 -10.85 -1.30
C VAL A 51 11.63 -10.54 0.19
N ALA A 52 11.93 -11.54 1.02
CA ALA A 52 12.21 -11.30 2.44
C ALA A 52 13.43 -10.38 2.65
N GLY A 53 14.42 -10.38 1.76
CA GLY A 53 15.52 -9.41 1.76
C GLY A 53 15.08 -7.98 1.45
N MET A 54 14.02 -7.82 0.66
CA MET A 54 13.39 -6.54 0.32
C MET A 54 12.33 -6.09 1.33
N THR A 55 11.92 -6.95 2.26
CA THR A 55 10.96 -6.65 3.32
C THR A 55 11.64 -6.06 4.56
N ARG A 56 11.01 -5.09 5.21
CA ARG A 56 11.36 -4.67 6.58
C ARG A 56 10.44 -5.39 7.55
N PHE A 57 11.04 -5.98 8.59
CA PHE A 57 10.32 -6.66 9.65
C PHE A 57 10.27 -5.80 10.92
N PRO A 58 9.20 -5.92 11.74
CA PRO A 58 8.00 -6.72 11.50
C PRO A 58 7.17 -6.22 10.31
N PHE A 59 6.65 -7.16 9.51
CA PHE A 59 5.83 -6.89 8.32
C PHE A 59 4.35 -6.83 8.70
N SER A 60 3.61 -5.85 8.21
CA SER A 60 2.17 -5.73 8.53
C SER A 60 1.34 -6.48 7.49
N TYR A 61 0.50 -7.39 7.93
CA TYR A 61 -0.40 -8.14 7.05
C TYR A 61 -1.84 -7.88 7.47
N GLY A 62 -2.73 -7.64 6.51
CA GLY A 62 -4.15 -7.44 6.75
C GLY A 62 -4.95 -7.97 5.57
N TYR A 63 -6.03 -8.68 5.87
CA TYR A 63 -6.90 -9.33 4.89
C TYR A 63 -8.35 -9.25 5.40
N ASP A 64 -9.32 -9.07 4.49
CA ASP A 64 -10.77 -9.13 4.77
C ASP A 64 -11.20 -8.27 5.99
N ALA A 65 -10.84 -6.98 5.96
CA ALA A 65 -11.10 -5.99 7.03
C ALA A 65 -10.40 -6.25 8.39
N GLY A 66 -9.49 -7.22 8.50
CA GLY A 66 -8.71 -7.51 9.70
C GLY A 66 -7.25 -7.04 9.66
N ASP A 67 -6.72 -6.59 10.81
CA ASP A 67 -5.27 -6.56 11.08
C ASP A 67 -4.85 -7.96 11.55
N GLU A 68 -4.37 -8.79 10.62
CA GLU A 68 -3.78 -10.11 10.89
C GLU A 68 -2.46 -9.99 11.66
N GLY A 69 -2.01 -8.76 11.91
CA GLY A 69 -0.95 -8.41 12.81
C GLY A 69 0.39 -8.26 12.12
N LYS A 70 1.43 -8.56 12.89
CA LYS A 70 2.82 -8.34 12.53
C LYS A 70 3.53 -9.66 12.31
N TYR A 71 3.97 -9.92 11.08
CA TYR A 71 4.73 -11.10 10.72
C TYR A 71 6.22 -10.89 10.94
N THR A 72 6.85 -11.86 11.60
CA THR A 72 8.30 -12.05 11.58
C THR A 72 8.77 -12.48 10.19
N ARG A 73 10.09 -12.48 9.96
CA ARG A 73 10.67 -13.00 8.72
C ARG A 73 10.26 -14.45 8.43
N SER A 74 10.25 -15.29 9.46
CA SER A 74 9.89 -16.71 9.33
C SER A 74 8.42 -16.85 8.92
N GLN A 75 7.51 -16.18 9.64
CA GLN A 75 6.08 -16.19 9.32
C GLN A 75 5.79 -15.67 7.91
N PHE A 76 6.46 -14.58 7.49
CA PHE A 76 6.33 -14.05 6.13
C PHE A 76 6.72 -15.06 5.06
N VAL A 77 7.85 -15.77 5.24
CA VAL A 77 8.32 -16.79 4.27
C VAL A 77 7.38 -17.99 4.25
N THR A 78 6.89 -18.43 5.41
CA THR A 78 5.91 -19.52 5.52
C THR A 78 4.60 -19.16 4.82
N ASN A 79 4.08 -17.96 5.08
CA ASN A 79 2.81 -17.47 4.52
C ASN A 79 2.95 -16.82 3.13
N PHE A 80 4.09 -16.97 2.45
CA PHE A 80 4.33 -16.31 1.16
C PHE A 80 3.25 -16.60 0.11
N LYS A 81 2.77 -17.86 0.04
CA LYS A 81 1.69 -18.26 -0.88
C LYS A 81 0.34 -17.68 -0.47
N LEU A 82 0.10 -17.49 0.83
CA LEU A 82 -1.12 -16.84 1.32
C LEU A 82 -1.12 -15.36 0.93
N ILE A 83 0.02 -14.68 1.09
CA ILE A 83 0.16 -13.24 0.81
C ILE A 83 0.05 -12.95 -0.70
N PHE A 84 0.68 -13.76 -1.55
CA PHE A 84 0.80 -13.46 -2.99
C PHE A 84 0.00 -14.40 -3.91
N GLY A 85 -0.72 -15.38 -3.36
CA GLY A 85 -1.52 -16.33 -4.15
C GLY A 85 -0.71 -16.98 -5.28
N ASN A 86 -1.22 -16.85 -6.52
CA ASN A 86 -0.47 -17.09 -7.74
C ASN A 86 0.26 -15.80 -8.16
N PRO A 87 1.60 -15.74 -8.08
CA PRO A 87 2.34 -14.50 -8.32
C PRO A 87 2.18 -13.87 -9.71
N ARG A 88 1.85 -14.66 -10.73
CA ARG A 88 1.61 -14.13 -12.08
C ARG A 88 0.25 -13.44 -12.18
N GLU A 89 -0.74 -13.97 -11.49
CA GLU A 89 -2.09 -13.38 -11.40
C GLU A 89 -2.07 -12.16 -10.47
N PHE A 90 -1.29 -12.22 -9.37
CA PHE A 90 -1.12 -11.15 -8.40
C PHE A 90 -0.68 -9.80 -9.03
N PHE A 91 0.06 -9.85 -10.14
CA PHE A 91 0.42 -8.64 -10.89
C PHE A 91 -0.01 -8.68 -12.36
N ALA A 92 -1.09 -9.40 -12.68
CA ALA A 92 -1.65 -9.42 -14.02
C ALA A 92 -2.26 -8.06 -14.43
N GLU A 93 -2.43 -7.14 -13.47
CA GLU A 93 -2.96 -5.81 -13.71
C GLU A 93 -2.08 -4.99 -14.66
N SER A 94 -2.74 -4.34 -15.61
CA SER A 94 -2.09 -3.52 -16.62
C SER A 94 -1.67 -2.13 -16.12
N ASN A 95 -2.29 -1.58 -15.05
CA ASN A 95 -2.11 -0.19 -14.63
C ASN A 95 -2.20 0.06 -13.11
N PRO A 96 -1.29 -0.52 -12.30
CA PRO A 96 -1.29 -0.29 -10.87
C PRO A 96 -1.19 1.21 -10.54
N ARG A 97 -2.00 1.65 -9.57
CA ARG A 97 -2.00 3.03 -9.12
C ARG A 97 -0.95 3.23 -8.03
N PHE A 98 -0.49 4.46 -7.91
CA PHE A 98 0.54 4.88 -7.00
C PHE A 98 0.05 6.06 -6.17
N GLY A 99 0.25 5.94 -4.87
CA GLY A 99 0.01 7.01 -3.93
C GLY A 99 1.17 7.13 -2.97
N ARG A 100 1.18 8.26 -2.28
CA ARG A 100 2.14 8.52 -1.23
C ARG A 100 1.43 9.24 -0.12
N GLU A 101 1.51 8.66 1.06
CA GLU A 101 1.01 9.25 2.29
C GLU A 101 2.17 9.26 3.29
N ASP A 102 2.43 10.43 3.86
CA ASP A 102 3.60 10.69 4.70
C ASP A 102 4.93 10.19 4.09
N ARG A 103 5.45 9.10 4.65
CA ARG A 103 6.72 8.44 4.31
C ARG A 103 6.51 7.09 3.64
N THR A 104 5.26 6.71 3.39
CA THR A 104 4.89 5.43 2.78
C THR A 104 4.48 5.65 1.32
N TYR A 105 5.00 4.77 0.48
CA TYR A 105 4.71 4.65 -0.93
C TYR A 105 3.74 3.49 -1.05
N TYR A 106 2.59 3.73 -1.66
CA TYR A 106 1.58 2.71 -1.88
C TYR A 106 1.51 2.36 -3.35
N VAL A 107 1.42 1.07 -3.63
CA VAL A 107 0.96 0.57 -4.90
C VAL A 107 -0.39 -0.09 -4.65
N TYR A 108 -1.43 0.47 -5.25
CA TYR A 108 -2.81 0.00 -5.15
C TYR A 108 -3.08 -0.91 -6.33
N THR A 109 -3.64 -2.08 -6.06
CA THR A 109 -4.15 -3.02 -7.06
C THR A 109 -5.67 -2.95 -7.12
N GLU A 110 -6.27 -3.44 -8.20
CA GLU A 110 -7.74 -3.44 -8.37
C GLU A 110 -8.49 -4.25 -7.30
N ASP A 111 -7.90 -5.33 -6.77
CA ASP A 111 -8.52 -6.20 -5.73
C ASP A 111 -8.51 -5.60 -4.31
N ALA A 112 -8.60 -4.26 -4.21
CA ALA A 112 -8.52 -3.51 -2.96
C ALA A 112 -7.29 -3.86 -2.10
N ALA A 113 -6.20 -4.33 -2.74
CA ALA A 113 -4.95 -4.64 -2.05
C ALA A 113 -3.93 -3.49 -2.18
N HIS A 114 -3.28 -3.18 -1.06
CA HIS A 114 -2.40 -2.04 -0.87
C HIS A 114 -1.02 -2.57 -0.50
N LEU A 115 -0.08 -2.48 -1.44
CA LEU A 115 1.33 -2.78 -1.16
C LEU A 115 2.01 -1.52 -0.61
N GLY A 116 2.40 -1.56 0.65
CA GLY A 116 3.09 -0.47 1.32
C GLY A 116 4.60 -0.63 1.31
N PHE A 117 5.29 0.47 1.01
CA PHE A 117 6.75 0.55 0.96
C PHE A 117 7.27 1.80 1.65
N VAL A 118 8.42 1.71 2.31
CA VAL A 118 9.09 2.89 2.91
C VAL A 118 10.50 3.03 2.35
N LYS A 119 10.98 4.27 2.27
CA LYS A 119 12.40 4.53 1.98
C LYS A 119 13.23 4.17 3.22
N SER A 120 14.28 3.37 3.04
CA SER A 120 15.24 2.99 4.08
C SER A 120 16.65 3.22 3.57
N GLY A 121 17.27 4.31 4.02
CA GLY A 121 18.56 4.78 3.50
C GLY A 121 18.49 5.09 2.00
N ARG A 122 19.32 4.38 1.21
CA ARG A 122 19.41 4.54 -0.25
C ARG A 122 18.45 3.63 -1.03
N THR A 123 17.70 2.76 -0.35
CA THR A 123 16.77 1.81 -0.97
C THR A 123 15.37 1.94 -0.39
N TYR A 124 14.47 1.08 -0.81
CA TYR A 124 13.12 0.94 -0.27
C TYR A 124 12.96 -0.42 0.39
N LYS A 125 11.96 -0.53 1.25
CA LYS A 125 11.57 -1.78 1.89
C LYS A 125 10.08 -1.97 1.80
N PHE A 126 9.66 -3.18 1.50
CA PHE A 126 8.28 -3.62 1.61
C PHE A 126 7.89 -3.74 3.08
N VAL A 127 6.76 -3.16 3.48
CA VAL A 127 6.37 -3.05 4.90
C VAL A 127 4.97 -3.53 5.20
N SER A 128 4.08 -3.53 4.21
CA SER A 128 2.71 -3.97 4.43
C SER A 128 2.05 -4.51 3.17
N TYR A 129 1.13 -5.45 3.38
CA TYR A 129 0.12 -5.86 2.42
C TYR A 129 -1.21 -5.85 3.16
N ILE A 130 -2.12 -4.97 2.74
CA ILE A 130 -3.42 -4.79 3.36
C ILE A 130 -4.48 -4.90 2.27
N VAL A 131 -5.50 -5.74 2.47
CA VAL A 131 -6.68 -5.78 1.60
C VAL A 131 -7.81 -5.05 2.32
N GLU A 132 -8.28 -3.95 1.74
CA GLU A 132 -9.44 -3.20 2.21
C GLU A 132 -10.73 -3.90 1.71
N PRO A 133 -11.83 -3.90 2.50
CA PRO A 133 -13.12 -4.47 2.10
C PRO A 133 -13.86 -3.66 1.03
#